data_AF-A0A6L4YQR9-F1
#
_entry.id   AF-A0A6L4YQR9-F1
#
_cell.length_a   1.000
_cell.length_b   1.000
_cell.length_c   1.000
_cell.angle_alpha   90.00
_cell.angle_beta   90.00
_cell.angle_gamma   90.00
#
_symmetry.space_group_name_H-M   'P 1'
#
loop_
_entity.id
_entity.type
_entity.pdbx_description
1 polymer ?
#
loop_
_entity_poly.entity_id
_entity_poly.type
_entity_poly.pdbx_seq_one_letter_code
_entity_poly.pdbx_strand_id
1 'polypeptide(L)' 'EFFNAFNTVNFSNPNSNIAVPATFGRITSTSSGPRVIQFALKLSF' A
#
# COMPACT_ATOMS: atom_id res chain seq x y z
N GLU A 1 -9.99 -7.00 12.47
CA GLU A 1 -10.47 -6.18 11.35
C GLU A 1 -9.89 -6.69 10.02
N PHE A 2 -10.36 -6.16 8.89
CA PHE A 2 -9.84 -6.45 7.55
C PHE A 2 -9.37 -5.15 6.87
N PHE A 3 -8.09 -5.04 6.58
CA PHE A 3 -7.52 -4.03 5.70
C PHE A 3 -7.36 -4.59 4.28
N ASN A 4 -7.76 -3.82 3.27
CA ASN A 4 -7.79 -4.24 1.86
C ASN A 4 -8.50 -5.60 1.67
N ALA A 5 -9.76 -5.70 2.15
CA ALA A 5 -10.52 -6.95 2.21
C ALA A 5 -10.59 -7.71 0.87
N PHE A 6 -10.70 -6.98 -0.24
CA PHE A 6 -10.78 -7.53 -1.60
C PHE A 6 -9.43 -7.66 -2.31
N ASN A 7 -8.32 -7.34 -1.64
CA ASN A 7 -6.98 -7.36 -2.22
C ASN A 7 -6.85 -6.51 -3.51
N THR A 8 -7.50 -5.35 -3.53
CA THR A 8 -7.39 -4.38 -4.63
C THR A 8 -6.01 -3.74 -4.60
N VAL A 9 -5.35 -3.71 -5.76
CA VAL A 9 -4.04 -3.04 -5.92
C VAL A 9 -4.28 -1.56 -6.16
N ASN A 10 -3.73 -0.70 -5.29
CA ASN A 10 -3.71 0.74 -5.50
C ASN A 10 -2.28 1.17 -5.83
N PHE A 11 -2.06 1.56 -7.08
CA PHE A 11 -0.75 2.05 -7.51
C PHE A 11 -0.44 3.42 -6.89
N SER A 12 0.83 3.67 -6.59
CA SER A 12 1.28 5.01 -6.20
C SER A 12 1.41 5.91 -7.43
N ASN A 13 1.63 7.19 -7.21
CA ASN A 13 1.92 8.12 -8.30
C ASN A 13 3.23 7.73 -9.00
N PRO A 14 3.36 8.01 -10.31
CA PRO A 14 4.64 7.87 -11.00
C PRO A 14 5.72 8.74 -10.36
N ASN A 15 6.98 8.29 -10.41
CA ASN A 15 8.09 9.05 -9.87
C ASN A 15 8.24 10.39 -10.60
N SER A 16 8.24 11.49 -9.84
CA SER A 16 8.29 12.85 -10.36
C SER A 16 9.70 13.47 -10.35
N ASN A 17 10.72 12.74 -9.91
CA ASN A 17 12.08 13.24 -9.83
C ASN A 17 12.78 13.17 -11.20
N ILE A 18 12.83 14.31 -11.89
CA ILE A 18 13.44 14.46 -13.21
C ILE A 18 14.97 14.22 -13.17
N ALA A 19 15.62 14.43 -12.02
CA ALA A 19 17.05 14.18 -11.86
C ALA A 19 17.41 12.69 -11.82
N VAL A 20 16.42 11.78 -11.81
CA VAL A 20 16.62 10.33 -11.90
C VAL A 20 15.89 9.78 -13.14
N PRO A 21 16.46 9.94 -14.35
CA PRO A 21 15.80 9.59 -15.61
C PRO A 21 15.36 8.12 -15.71
N ALA A 22 16.09 7.22 -15.03
CA ALA A 22 15.78 5.79 -15.03
C ALA A 22 14.39 5.46 -14.45
N THR A 23 13.91 6.29 -13.51
CA THR A 23 12.65 6.05 -12.81
C THR A 23 11.59 7.10 -13.08
N PHE A 24 11.93 8.26 -13.65
CA PHE A 24 10.99 9.32 -13.95
C PHE A 24 9.80 8.82 -14.80
N GLY A 25 8.58 9.18 -14.39
CA GLY A 25 7.34 8.76 -15.05
C GLY A 25 6.96 7.29 -14.86
N ARG A 26 7.73 6.50 -14.09
CA ARG A 26 7.43 5.09 -13.80
C ARG A 26 6.83 4.94 -12.40
N ILE A 27 5.83 4.07 -12.28
CA ILE A 27 5.30 3.62 -11.00
C ILE A 27 6.13 2.44 -10.52
N THR A 28 6.70 2.55 -9.32
CA THR A 28 7.55 1.51 -8.72
C THR A 28 7.03 1.00 -7.38
N SER A 29 5.88 1.51 -6.92
CA SER A 29 5.30 1.18 -5.63
C SER A 29 3.78 1.27 -5.64
N THR A 30 3.16 0.67 -4.62
CA THR A 30 1.74 0.82 -4.32
C THR A 30 1.54 1.88 -3.24
N SER A 31 0.40 2.56 -3.27
CA SER A 31 0.02 3.58 -2.27
C SER A 31 -0.64 2.95 -1.04
N SER A 32 -1.21 1.76 -1.17
CA SER A 32 -1.77 0.98 -0.07
C SER A 32 -0.98 -0.31 0.19
N GLY A 33 -1.08 -0.80 1.43
CA GLY A 33 -0.57 -2.11 1.81
C GLY A 33 -1.38 -3.28 1.22
N PRO A 34 -0.85 -4.51 1.33
CA PRO A 34 -1.56 -5.73 0.92
C PRO A 34 -2.77 -6.01 1.83
N ARG A 35 -3.54 -7.04 1.51
CA ARG A 35 -4.60 -7.53 2.42
C ARG A 35 -4.03 -7.99 3.75
N VAL A 36 -4.59 -7.47 4.84
CA VAL A 36 -4.26 -7.85 6.22
C VAL A 36 -5.53 -8.17 6.97
N ILE A 37 -5.54 -9.29 7.69
CA ILE A 37 -6.66 -9.75 8.50
C ILE A 37 -6.15 -9.91 9.93
N GLN A 38 -6.78 -9.23 10.88
CA GLN A 38 -6.37 -9.22 12.28
C GLN A 38 -7.53 -9.59 13.18
N PHE A 39 -7.25 -10.33 14.25
CA PHE A 39 -8.20 -10.58 15.31
C PHE A 39 -7.59 -10.08 16.62
N ALA A 40 -8.41 -9.44 17.45
CA ALA A 40 -7.98 -8.95 18.74
C ALA A 40 -9.04 -9.30 19.79
N LEU A 41 -8.58 -9.73 20.96
CA LEU A 41 -9.41 -10.02 22.12
C LEU A 41 -8.83 -9.28 23.31
N LYS A 42 -9.66 -8.54 24.03
CA LYS A 42 -9.28 -7.86 25.28
C LYS A 42 -10.19 -8.34 26.41
N LEU A 43 -9.58 -8.86 27.47
CA LEU A 43 -10.26 -9.30 28.70
C LEU A 43 -9.94 -8.30 29.82
N SER A 44 -10.94 -7.97 30.64
CA SER A 44 -10.81 -7.09 31.80
C SER A 44 -11.65 -7.66 32.94
N PHE A 45 -11.13 -7.59 34.16
CA PHE A 45 -11.77 -8.04 35.39
C PHE A 45 -11.96 -6.87 36.34
#